data_AF-A0A1L8QSV9-F1
#
_entry.id   AF-A0A1L8QSV9-F1
#
_cell.length_a   1.000
_cell.length_b   1.000
_cell.length_c   1.000
_cell.angle_alpha   90.00
_cell.angle_beta   90.00
_cell.angle_gamma   90.00
#
_symmetry.space_group_name_H-M   'P 1'
#
loop_
_entity.id
_entity.type
_entity.pdbx_description
1 polymer ?
#
loop_
_entity_poly.entity_id
_entity_poly.type
_entity_poly.pdbx_seq_one_letter_code
_entity_poly.pdbx_strand_id
1 'polypeptide(L)'
;MRYINTKTGAVIDSPFNISGGDWKLSEDIDNKIDETKVKESPKIEVEKEVPADDPLENDAQFKNINIEQIKQELDAFGVKYDPKAKKKELYDLMLAQGK
;
A
#
# COMPACT_ATOMS: atom_id res chain seq x y z
N MET A 1 -11.48 -18.38 -4.80
CA MET A 1 -11.67 -17.57 -3.57
C MET A 1 -10.38 -16.84 -3.29
N ARG A 2 -10.46 -15.54 -3.02
CA ARG A 2 -9.29 -14.72 -2.76
C ARG A 2 -9.12 -14.52 -1.26
N TYR A 3 -7.90 -14.76 -0.78
CA TYR A 3 -7.54 -14.62 0.61
C TYR A 3 -6.42 -13.60 0.75
N ILE A 4 -6.46 -12.84 1.82
CA ILE A 4 -5.39 -11.93 2.22
C ILE A 4 -4.94 -12.28 3.63
N ASN A 5 -3.64 -12.30 3.82
CA ASN A 5 -3.04 -12.48 5.12
C ASN A 5 -3.02 -11.15 5.88
N THR A 6 -3.64 -11.08 7.05
CA THR A 6 -3.76 -9.83 7.82
C THR A 6 -2.46 -9.37 8.48
N LYS A 7 -1.43 -10.24 8.59
CA LYS A 7 -0.12 -9.87 9.13
C LYS A 7 0.86 -9.43 8.06
N THR A 8 0.85 -10.10 6.91
CA THR A 8 1.86 -9.92 5.85
C THR A 8 1.31 -9.19 4.62
N GLY A 9 -0.01 -9.05 4.49
CA GLY A 9 -0.66 -8.50 3.31
C GLY A 9 -0.62 -9.39 2.07
N ALA A 10 -0.04 -10.60 2.18
CA ALA A 10 0.05 -11.54 1.07
C ALA A 10 -1.35 -11.93 0.57
N VAL A 11 -1.55 -11.90 -0.75
CA VAL A 11 -2.81 -12.27 -1.39
C VAL A 11 -2.63 -13.57 -2.15
N ILE A 12 -3.55 -14.51 -1.95
CA ILE A 12 -3.56 -15.80 -2.66
C ILE A 12 -4.96 -16.09 -3.21
N ASP A 13 -4.99 -16.69 -4.40
CA ASP A 13 -6.19 -17.21 -5.01
C ASP A 13 -6.19 -18.74 -4.88
N SER A 14 -7.20 -19.27 -4.19
CA SER A 14 -7.36 -20.71 -3.96
C SER A 14 -8.78 -21.16 -4.31
N PRO A 15 -8.95 -22.35 -4.93
CA PRO A 15 -10.26 -22.94 -5.12
C PRO A 15 -10.83 -23.56 -3.82
N PHE A 16 -10.02 -23.72 -2.78
CA PHE A 16 -10.41 -24.31 -1.50
C PHE A 16 -10.61 -23.26 -0.42
N ASN A 17 -11.44 -23.59 0.58
CA ASN A 17 -11.64 -22.74 1.74
C ASN A 17 -10.41 -22.81 2.65
N ILE A 18 -9.73 -21.67 2.84
CA ILE A 18 -8.58 -21.55 3.74
C ILE A 18 -9.08 -21.05 5.09
N SER A 19 -8.99 -21.91 6.10
CA SER A 19 -9.29 -21.58 7.49
C SER A 19 -8.08 -21.88 8.37
N GLY A 20 -7.70 -20.92 9.21
CA GLY A 20 -6.54 -21.02 10.10
C GLY A 20 -5.41 -20.03 9.77
N GLY A 21 -4.67 -19.65 10.81
CA GLY A 21 -3.66 -18.59 10.73
C GLY A 21 -4.27 -17.20 10.57
N ASP A 22 -3.57 -16.32 9.85
CA ASP A 22 -3.94 -14.91 9.65
C ASP A 22 -4.63 -14.67 8.29
N TRP A 23 -5.19 -15.71 7.67
CA TRP A 23 -5.83 -15.61 6.35
C TRP A 23 -7.31 -15.26 6.49
N LYS A 24 -7.75 -14.25 5.74
CA LYS A 24 -9.16 -13.85 5.63
C LYS A 24 -9.57 -13.74 4.17
N LEU A 25 -10.85 -13.99 3.90
CA LEU A 25 -11.41 -13.71 2.59
C LEU A 25 -11.30 -12.21 2.33
N SER A 26 -10.86 -11.84 1.13
CA SER A 26 -10.77 -10.41 0.77
C SER A 26 -12.15 -9.74 0.80
N GLU A 27 -13.20 -10.47 0.43
CA GLU A 27 -14.59 -10.01 0.46
C GLU A 27 -15.11 -9.71 1.89
N ASP A 28 -14.57 -10.37 2.92
CA ASP A 28 -14.92 -10.10 4.33
C ASP A 28 -14.25 -8.84 4.87
N ILE A 29 -13.14 -8.40 4.28
CA ILE A 29 -12.46 -7.16 4.70
C ILE A 29 -13.19 -5.95 4.15
N ASP A 30 -13.67 -6.01 2.91
CA ASP A 30 -14.53 -4.97 2.34
C ASP A 30 -15.78 -4.78 3.20
N ASN A 31 -16.36 -5.86 3.74
CA ASN A 31 -17.54 -5.79 4.62
C ASN A 31 -17.25 -5.34 6.06
N LYS A 32 -16.00 -5.37 6.53
CA LYS A 32 -15.65 -5.00 7.92
C LYS A 32 -15.06 -3.60 8.07
N ILE A 33 -14.88 -2.87 6.96
CA ILE A 33 -14.52 -1.46 6.96
C ILE A 33 -15.77 -0.57 7.12
N ASP A 34 -16.98 -1.15 7.11
CA ASP A 34 -18.25 -0.42 7.02
C ASP A 34 -18.88 0.06 8.35
N GLU A 35 -18.24 -0.09 9.52
CA GLU A 35 -18.81 0.45 10.77
C GLU A 35 -18.17 1.75 11.28
N THR A 36 -17.17 2.32 10.60
CA THR A 36 -16.77 3.71 10.92
C THR A 36 -16.12 4.41 9.74
N LYS A 37 -16.92 4.82 8.76
CA LYS A 37 -16.96 6.19 8.20
C LYS A 37 -17.78 6.20 6.90
N VAL A 38 -19.09 6.30 7.09
CA VAL A 38 -20.05 6.70 6.06
C VAL A 38 -19.56 8.00 5.42
N LYS A 39 -19.35 8.04 4.10
CA LYS A 39 -20.26 8.73 3.16
C LYS A 39 -19.69 8.83 1.75
N GLU A 40 -20.50 8.25 0.85
CA GLU A 40 -20.82 8.75 -0.49
C GLU A 40 -19.78 8.57 -1.61
N SER A 41 -19.98 7.49 -2.35
CA SER A 41 -20.05 7.57 -3.81
C SER A 41 -21.47 8.03 -4.22
N PRO A 42 -21.65 8.81 -5.30
CA PRO A 42 -21.75 8.15 -6.61
C PRO A 42 -21.20 8.93 -7.82
N LYS A 43 -20.69 8.15 -8.79
CA LYS A 43 -20.72 8.32 -10.27
C LYS A 43 -20.21 9.63 -10.94
N ILE A 44 -19.28 9.39 -11.87
CA ILE A 44 -19.14 9.97 -13.23
C ILE A 44 -18.81 11.46 -13.29
N GLU A 45 -17.60 11.81 -13.71
CA GLU A 45 -17.35 12.37 -15.06
C GLU A 45 -15.84 12.50 -15.31
N VAL A 46 -15.45 12.16 -16.52
CA VAL A 46 -14.11 12.29 -17.07
C VAL A 46 -13.89 13.76 -17.43
N GLU A 47 -12.65 14.22 -17.20
CA GLU A 47 -11.96 15.32 -17.88
C GLU A 47 -11.82 16.67 -17.16
N LYS A 48 -10.54 17.10 -17.12
CA LYS A 48 -9.91 18.34 -16.59
C LYS A 48 -9.74 18.34 -15.06
N GLU A 49 -8.54 18.43 -14.51
CA GLU A 49 -7.29 19.08 -14.92
C GLU A 49 -6.11 18.27 -14.37
N VAL A 50 -4.96 18.27 -15.05
CA VAL A 50 -3.70 17.75 -14.53
C VAL A 50 -3.31 18.41 -13.20
N PRO A 51 -2.96 17.65 -12.16
CA PRO A 51 -1.91 18.07 -11.25
C PRO A 51 -0.85 16.98 -11.26
N ALA A 52 0.32 17.29 -11.85
CA ALA A 52 1.58 16.58 -11.69
C ALA A 52 1.44 15.14 -11.16
N ASP A 53 1.24 14.21 -12.10
CA ASP A 53 1.34 12.76 -11.87
C ASP A 53 2.67 12.52 -11.15
N ASP A 54 2.62 12.43 -9.82
CA ASP A 54 3.77 12.20 -8.99
C ASP A 54 4.04 10.70 -9.14
N PRO A 55 5.00 10.28 -9.98
CA PRO A 55 5.10 8.90 -10.44
C PRO A 55 5.29 7.93 -9.27
N LEU A 56 5.79 8.46 -8.14
CA LEU A 56 5.94 7.77 -6.87
C LEU A 56 4.64 7.16 -6.33
N GLU A 57 3.50 7.85 -6.42
CA GLU A 57 2.26 7.35 -5.79
C GLU A 57 1.57 6.25 -6.62
N ASN A 58 1.84 6.20 -7.92
CA ASN A 58 1.33 5.13 -8.79
C ASN A 58 2.30 3.93 -8.90
N ASP A 59 3.49 4.06 -8.33
CA ASP A 59 4.48 3.00 -8.38
C ASP A 59 3.99 1.76 -7.59
N ALA A 60 3.87 0.63 -8.28
CA ALA A 60 3.44 -0.62 -7.65
C ALA A 60 4.38 -0.98 -6.48
N GLN A 61 5.66 -0.63 -6.59
CA GLN A 61 6.63 -0.86 -5.54
C GLN A 61 6.41 0.07 -4.34
N PHE A 62 6.02 1.34 -4.55
CA PHE A 62 5.62 2.24 -3.47
C PHE A 62 4.40 1.72 -2.68
N LYS A 63 3.42 1.13 -3.37
CA LYS A 63 2.24 0.54 -2.72
C LYS A 63 2.58 -0.73 -1.94
N ASN A 64 3.49 -1.56 -2.46
CA ASN A 64 3.86 -2.85 -1.88
C ASN A 64 4.95 -2.77 -0.79
N ILE A 65 5.77 -1.72 -0.75
CA ILE A 65 6.84 -1.56 0.25
C ILE A 65 6.30 -0.89 1.52
N ASN A 66 6.76 -1.30 2.71
CA ASN A 66 6.43 -0.62 3.97
C ASN A 66 7.43 0.50 4.28
N ILE A 67 7.03 1.50 5.08
CA ILE A 67 7.90 2.56 5.63
C ILE A 67 9.14 1.94 6.28
N GLU A 68 8.98 0.86 7.05
CA GLU A 68 10.09 0.20 7.74
C GLU A 68 11.11 -0.41 6.76
N GLN A 69 10.64 -1.01 5.66
CA GLN A 69 11.53 -1.51 4.61
C GLN A 69 12.26 -0.38 3.90
N ILE A 70 11.57 0.72 3.58
CA ILE A 70 12.23 1.89 2.99
C ILE A 70 13.34 2.42 3.93
N LYS A 71 13.08 2.48 5.24
CA LYS A 71 14.07 2.89 6.25
C LYS A 71 15.27 1.94 6.29
N GLN A 72 15.03 0.63 6.29
CA GLN A 72 16.08 -0.37 6.26
C GLN A 72 16.96 -0.26 5.01
N GLU A 73 16.35 -0.06 3.84
CA GLU A 73 17.07 0.19 2.60
C GLU A 73 17.91 1.46 2.72
N LEU A 74 17.32 2.58 3.17
CA LEU A 74 18.05 3.84 3.37
C LEU A 74 19.21 3.71 4.38
N ASP A 75 19.02 2.96 5.48
CA ASP A 75 20.08 2.64 6.44
C ASP A 75 21.18 1.78 5.80
N ALA A 76 20.81 0.81 4.96
CA ALA A 76 21.76 -0.02 4.21
C ALA A 76 22.54 0.79 3.16
N PHE A 77 21.90 1.79 2.55
CA PHE A 77 22.55 2.78 1.68
C PHE A 77 23.35 3.83 2.47
N GLY A 78 23.25 3.86 3.79
CA GLY A 78 23.92 4.85 4.66
C GLY A 78 23.37 6.27 4.50
N VAL A 79 22.13 6.40 4.03
CA VAL A 79 21.48 7.68 3.73
C VAL A 79 20.79 8.17 5.00
N LYS A 80 21.12 9.39 5.43
CA LYS A 80 20.41 10.02 6.55
C LYS A 80 19.00 10.42 6.12
N TYR A 81 18.02 9.93 6.86
CA TYR A 81 16.61 10.26 6.66
C TYR A 81 15.96 10.67 7.98
N ASP A 82 14.85 11.40 7.89
CA ASP A 82 14.05 11.73 9.07
C ASP A 82 13.15 10.53 9.44
N PRO A 83 13.27 9.95 10.65
CA PRO A 83 12.46 8.79 11.02
C PRO A 83 10.97 9.12 11.18
N LYS A 84 10.63 10.41 11.25
CA LYS A 84 9.26 10.96 11.26
C LYS A 84 8.78 11.40 9.88
N ALA A 85 9.63 11.29 8.85
CA ALA A 85 9.23 11.62 7.48
C ALA A 85 8.11 10.71 6.99
N LYS A 86 7.34 11.22 6.03
CA LYS A 86 6.25 10.47 5.40
C LYS A 86 6.82 9.36 4.51
N LYS A 87 6.05 8.30 4.30
CA LYS A 87 6.41 7.18 3.40
C LYS A 87 6.93 7.66 2.05
N LYS A 88 6.25 8.64 1.46
CA LYS A 88 6.59 9.23 0.16
C LYS A 88 7.99 9.85 0.15
N GLU A 89 8.31 10.68 1.15
CA GLU A 89 9.63 11.33 1.29
C GLU A 89 10.75 10.29 1.45
N LEU A 90 10.50 9.26 2.25
CA LEU A 90 11.46 8.16 2.43
C LEU A 90 11.65 7.38 1.12
N TYR A 91 10.58 7.12 0.38
CA TYR A 91 10.64 6.40 -0.89
C TYR A 91 11.33 7.22 -1.98
N ASP A 92 11.11 8.54 -1.99
CA ASP A 92 11.79 9.47 -2.88
C ASP A 92 13.30 9.47 -2.64
N LEU A 93 13.72 9.48 -1.36
CA LEU A 93 15.13 9.31 -1.00
C LEU A 93 15.69 7.98 -1.49
N MET A 94 14.93 6.89 -1.40
CA MET A 94 15.37 5.57 -1.88
C MET A 94 15.59 5.57 -3.40
N LEU A 95 14.67 6.19 -4.16
CA LEU A 95 14.79 6.33 -5.62
C LEU A 95 15.94 7.26 -6.03
N ALA A 96 16.14 8.37 -5.30
CA ALA A 96 17.20 9.32 -5.58
C ALA A 96 18.61 8.71 -5.41
N GLN A 97 18.74 7.69 -4.57
CA GLN A 97 20.02 7.03 -4.27
C GLN A 97 20.30 5.81 -5.15
N GLY A 98 19.28 5.29 -5.85
CA GLY A 98 19.41 4.18 -6.82
C GLY A 98 19.84 4.61 -8.24
N LYS A 99 20.28 5.87 -8.42
CA LYS A 99 20.65 6.46 -9.71
C LYS A 99 22.16 6.66 -9.81
#